data_AF-A0A1A8JJE8-F1
#
_entry.id   AF-A0A1A8JJE8-F1
#
_cell.length_a   1.000
_cell.length_b   1.000
_cell.length_c   1.000
_cell.angle_alpha   90.00
_cell.angle_beta   90.00
_cell.angle_gamma   90.00
#
_symmetry.space_group_name_H-M   'P 1'
#
loop_
_entity.id
_entity.type
_entity.pdbx_description
1 polymer ?
#
loop_
_entity_poly.entity_id
_entity_poly.type
_entity_poly.pdbx_seq_one_letter_code
_entity_poly.pdbx_strand_id
1 'polypeptide(L)'
;QVAALSWGYDLENTYPPSIYRYDYVLAADVVYHHAFLDELLVTMKHFCKPGTTLIWANRVRIESDLVFTDNFHKAFHSSLLLEDGEMKIYTATSREGEDVDKNKLNRIKA
;
A
#
# COMPACT_ATOMS: atom_id res chain seq x y z
N GLN A 1 17.95 -2.79 -11.81
CA GLN A 1 18.59 -1.55 -11.31
C GLN A 1 18.39 -1.49 -9.80
N VAL A 2 19.30 -0.85 -9.07
CA VAL A 2 19.14 -0.55 -7.64
C VAL A 2 19.09 0.97 -7.50
N ALA A 3 18.16 1.49 -6.70
CA ALA A 3 18.00 2.92 -6.47
C ALA A 3 17.60 3.17 -5.00
N ALA A 4 18.01 4.30 -4.46
CA ALA A 4 17.61 4.71 -3.12
C ALA A 4 16.15 5.19 -3.13
N LEU A 5 15.37 4.75 -2.15
CA LEU A 5 13.97 5.12 -2.00
C LEU A 5 13.71 5.42 -0.54
N SER A 6 13.50 6.70 -0.23
CA SER A 6 13.07 7.15 1.08
C SER A 6 11.54 7.20 1.10
N TRP A 7 10.91 6.53 2.06
CA TRP A 7 9.46 6.46 2.12
C TRP A 7 8.83 7.84 2.29
N GLY A 8 7.77 8.10 1.53
CA GLY A 8 6.98 9.34 1.58
C GLY A 8 7.69 10.59 1.07
N TYR A 9 8.98 10.52 0.72
CA TYR A 9 9.77 11.68 0.34
C TYR A 9 9.80 11.88 -1.18
N ASP A 10 9.22 13.00 -1.63
CA ASP A 10 9.34 13.52 -3.00
C ASP A 10 9.06 12.49 -4.13
N LEU A 11 8.13 11.58 -3.88
CA LEU A 11 7.87 10.43 -4.76
C LEU A 11 7.38 10.83 -6.15
N GLU A 12 6.59 11.90 -6.26
CA GLU A 12 6.08 12.38 -7.56
C GLU A 12 7.18 12.92 -8.48
N ASN A 13 8.22 13.55 -7.92
CA ASN A 13 9.32 14.10 -8.72
C ASN A 13 10.41 13.05 -8.98
N THR A 14 10.71 12.22 -7.97
CA THR A 14 11.78 11.21 -8.06
C THR A 14 11.33 9.93 -8.78
N TYR A 15 10.08 9.52 -8.58
CA TYR A 15 9.50 8.32 -9.13
C TYR A 15 8.11 8.58 -9.75
N PRO A 16 7.96 9.50 -10.72
CA PRO A 16 6.67 9.84 -11.29
C PRO A 16 5.94 8.60 -11.85
N PRO A 17 4.65 8.41 -11.55
CA PRO A 17 3.88 7.23 -11.99
C PRO A 17 3.75 7.08 -13.52
N SER A 18 4.00 8.15 -14.28
CA SER A 18 4.04 8.12 -15.75
C SER A 18 5.25 7.39 -16.32
N ILE A 19 6.33 7.27 -15.52
CA ILE A 19 7.59 6.62 -15.91
C ILE A 19 7.76 5.31 -15.15
N TYR A 20 7.50 5.33 -13.84
CA TYR A 20 7.73 4.18 -12.96
C TYR A 20 6.40 3.50 -12.64
N ARG A 21 6.04 2.52 -13.48
CA ARG A 21 4.86 1.68 -13.28
C ARG A 21 5.29 0.23 -13.18
N TYR A 22 4.86 -0.42 -12.10
CA TYR A 22 5.24 -1.79 -11.81
C TYR A 22 4.00 -2.68 -11.87
N ASP A 23 4.15 -3.89 -12.42
CA ASP A 23 3.11 -4.92 -12.33
C ASP A 23 3.00 -5.45 -10.89
N TYR A 24 4.13 -5.50 -10.18
CA TYR A 24 4.21 -5.96 -8.80
C TYR A 24 5.04 -5.03 -7.92
N VAL A 25 4.57 -4.82 -6.70
CA VAL A 25 5.34 -4.23 -5.61
C VAL A 25 5.47 -5.27 -4.50
N LEU A 26 6.69 -5.49 -4.02
CA LEU A 26 6.96 -6.50 -2.99
C LEU A 26 7.54 -5.80 -1.76
N ALA A 27 6.99 -6.11 -0.58
CA ALA A 27 7.49 -5.61 0.70
C ALA A 27 7.56 -6.76 1.71
N ALA A 28 8.70 -6.91 2.38
CA ALA A 28 8.91 -7.97 3.37
C ALA A 28 9.55 -7.40 4.63
N ASP A 29 8.91 -7.61 5.77
CA ASP A 29 9.35 -7.17 7.10
C ASP A 29 9.65 -5.67 7.20
N VAL A 30 8.85 -4.86 6.48
CA VAL A 30 8.97 -3.40 6.40
C VAL A 30 8.17 -2.67 7.48
N VAL A 31 7.32 -3.37 8.23
CA VAL A 31 6.54 -2.80 9.34
C VAL A 31 7.16 -3.23 10.65
N TYR A 32 7.72 -2.27 11.36
CA TYR A 32 8.39 -2.45 12.65
C TYR A 32 8.30 -1.17 13.49
N HIS A 33 8.96 -1.16 14.65
CA HIS A 33 9.04 -0.04 15.60
C HIS A 33 9.80 1.19 15.04
N HIS A 34 9.32 1.81 13.97
CA HIS A 34 9.80 3.09 13.48
C HIS A 34 8.63 4.06 13.32
N ALA A 35 8.92 5.36 13.42
CA ALA A 35 7.90 6.40 13.32
C ALA A 35 7.29 6.56 11.91
N PHE A 36 7.91 5.97 10.88
CA PHE A 36 7.61 6.26 9.47
C PHE A 36 6.57 5.33 8.81
N LEU A 37 5.60 4.84 9.58
CA LEU A 37 4.59 3.91 9.08
C LEU A 37 3.58 4.59 8.14
N ASP A 38 3.26 5.86 8.36
CA ASP A 38 2.39 6.61 7.46
C ASP A 38 3.07 6.87 6.11
N GLU A 39 4.35 7.21 6.12
CA GLU A 39 5.17 7.41 4.94
C GLU A 39 5.34 6.12 4.12
N LEU A 40 5.49 4.98 4.81
CA LEU A 40 5.47 3.67 4.17
C LEU A 40 4.13 3.45 3.43
N LEU A 41 3.01 3.75 4.07
CA LEU A 41 1.69 3.58 3.46
C LEU A 41 1.49 4.51 2.26
N VAL A 42 1.94 5.77 2.36
CA VAL A 42 1.98 6.72 1.22
C VAL A 42 2.80 6.16 0.07
N THR A 43 3.97 5.59 0.38
CA THR A 43 4.85 4.97 -0.61
C THR A 43 4.18 3.78 -1.30
N MET A 44 3.55 2.89 -0.53
CA MET A 44 2.80 1.76 -1.08
C MET A 44 1.69 2.24 -2.03
N LYS A 45 0.94 3.29 -1.68
CA LYS A 45 -0.10 3.88 -2.54
C LYS A 45 0.46 4.48 -3.83
N HIS A 46 1.62 5.13 -3.74
CA HIS A 46 2.28 5.74 -4.88
C HIS A 46 2.63 4.70 -5.96
N PHE A 47 3.18 3.56 -5.55
CA PHE A 47 3.60 2.51 -6.48
C PHE A 47 2.50 1.51 -6.83
N CYS A 48 1.50 1.32 -5.96
CA CYS A 48 0.36 0.43 -6.21
C CYS A 48 -0.78 1.16 -6.94
N LYS A 49 -0.56 1.49 -8.21
CA LYS A 49 -1.55 2.11 -9.11
C LYS A 49 -2.49 1.08 -9.74
N PRO A 50 -3.58 1.48 -10.42
CA PRO A 50 -4.44 0.52 -11.12
C PRO A 50 -3.65 -0.39 -12.06
N GLY A 51 -3.83 -1.70 -11.94
CA GLY A 51 -3.04 -2.71 -12.66
C GLY A 51 -1.82 -3.25 -11.91
N THR A 52 -1.44 -2.66 -10.78
CA THR A 52 -0.36 -3.17 -9.92
C THR A 52 -0.92 -4.12 -8.85
N THR A 53 -0.17 -5.19 -8.55
CA THR A 53 -0.40 -6.07 -7.39
C THR A 53 0.68 -5.83 -6.34
N LEU A 54 0.28 -5.40 -5.13
CA LEU A 54 1.16 -5.27 -3.98
C LEU A 54 1.11 -6.55 -3.14
N ILE A 55 2.26 -7.17 -2.90
CA ILE A 55 2.39 -8.31 -1.97
C ILE A 55 3.22 -7.86 -0.78
N TRP A 56 2.63 -7.95 0.41
CA TRP A 56 3.26 -7.53 1.65
C TRP A 56 3.30 -8.69 2.64
N ALA A 57 4.51 -9.09 3.04
CA ALA A 57 4.75 -10.11 4.05
C ALA A 57 5.31 -9.46 5.32
N ASN A 58 4.72 -9.73 6.48
CA ASN A 58 5.20 -9.19 7.75
C ASN A 58 4.95 -10.15 8.90
N ARG A 59 5.82 -10.12 9.91
CA ARG A 59 5.54 -10.73 11.21
C ARG A 59 4.89 -9.70 12.13
N VAL A 60 3.74 -10.04 12.68
CA VAL A 60 3.05 -9.22 13.70
C VAL A 60 3.75 -9.44 15.04
N ARG A 61 4.24 -8.37 15.65
CA ARG A 61 5.03 -8.40 16.90
C ARG A 61 4.39 -7.55 17.98
N ILE A 62 3.86 -6.39 17.61
CA ILE A 62 3.26 -5.43 18.55
C ILE A 62 1.99 -4.79 18.01
N GLU A 63 1.28 -4.07 18.88
CA GLU A 63 -0.01 -3.46 18.57
C GLU A 63 0.05 -2.46 17.40
N SER A 64 1.15 -1.71 17.22
CA SER A 64 1.28 -0.80 16.07
C SER A 64 1.27 -1.53 14.72
N ASP A 65 1.70 -2.79 14.68
CA ASP A 65 1.66 -3.59 13.46
C ASP A 65 0.20 -3.87 13.06
N LEU A 66 -0.67 -4.07 14.05
CA LEU A 66 -2.12 -4.23 13.85
C LEU A 66 -2.76 -2.93 13.38
N VAL A 67 -2.35 -1.79 13.93
CA VAL A 67 -2.81 -0.46 13.48
C VAL A 67 -2.42 -0.22 12.02
N PHE A 68 -1.18 -0.51 11.64
CA PHE A 68 -0.76 -0.41 10.24
C PHE A 68 -1.57 -1.36 9.35
N THR A 69 -1.80 -2.59 9.80
CA THR A 69 -2.58 -3.60 9.05
C THR A 69 -4.01 -3.11 8.78
N ASP A 70 -4.66 -2.51 9.78
CA ASP A 70 -6.00 -1.92 9.60
C ASP A 70 -5.97 -0.74 8.59
N ASN A 71 -4.98 0.15 8.70
CA ASN A 71 -4.79 1.24 7.74
C ASN A 71 -4.50 0.73 6.32
N PHE A 72 -3.74 -0.36 6.19
CA PHE A 72 -3.49 -1.05 4.93
C PHE A 72 -4.79 -1.58 4.31
N HIS A 73 -5.64 -2.23 5.10
CA HIS A 73 -6.94 -2.72 4.63
C HIS A 73 -7.91 -1.60 4.21
N LYS A 74 -7.85 -0.46 4.89
CA LYS A 74 -8.58 0.75 4.50
C LYS A 74 -8.05 1.36 3.20
N ALA A 75 -6.73 1.35 3.01
CA ALA A 75 -6.05 1.93 1.86
C ALA A 75 -6.20 1.12 0.57
N PHE A 76 -6.28 -0.22 0.65
CA PHE A 76 -6.23 -1.11 -0.50
C PHE A 76 -7.35 -2.14 -0.51
N HIS A 77 -7.76 -2.61 -1.69
CA HIS A 77 -8.49 -3.87 -1.77
C HIS A 77 -7.51 -4.98 -1.47
N SER A 78 -7.59 -5.54 -0.27
CA SER A 78 -6.58 -6.47 0.22
C SER A 78 -7.22 -7.74 0.77
N SER A 79 -6.46 -8.83 0.69
CA SER A 79 -6.83 -10.12 1.23
C SER A 79 -5.59 -10.83 1.78
N LEU A 80 -5.80 -11.69 2.78
CA LEU A 80 -4.78 -12.56 3.32
C LEU A 80 -4.54 -13.72 2.34
N LEU A 81 -3.29 -13.92 1.93
CA LEU A 81 -2.88 -15.07 1.12
C LEU A 81 -2.45 -16.25 1.98
N LEU A 82 -1.70 -15.97 3.05
CA LEU A 82 -1.12 -17.00 3.92
C LEU A 82 -0.90 -16.45 5.33
N GLU A 83 -1.10 -17.30 6.32
CA GLU A 83 -0.77 -17.06 7.72
C GLU A 83 -0.02 -18.28 8.27
N ASP A 84 1.15 -18.04 8.86
CA ASP A 84 1.98 -19.04 9.53
C ASP A 84 2.45 -18.47 10.86
N GLY A 85 1.77 -18.85 11.94
CA GLY A 85 1.96 -18.26 13.26
C GLY A 85 1.76 -16.75 13.24
N GLU A 86 2.80 -16.00 13.60
CA GLU A 86 2.78 -14.52 13.61
C GLU A 86 3.07 -13.91 12.23
N MET A 87 3.47 -14.71 11.24
CA MET A 87 3.79 -14.26 9.89
C MET A 87 2.53 -14.24 9.02
N LYS A 88 2.30 -13.12 8.33
CA LYS A 88 1.16 -12.94 7.42
C LYS A 88 1.64 -12.43 6.08
N ILE A 89 1.06 -12.95 5.01
CA ILE A 89 1.25 -12.48 3.63
C ILE A 89 -0.08 -11.97 3.11
N TYR A 90 -0.10 -10.71 2.69
CA TYR A 90 -1.25 -10.05 2.08
C TYR A 90 -1.01 -9.78 0.61
N THR A 91 -2.07 -9.85 -0.19
CA THR A 91 -2.12 -9.25 -1.53
C THR A 91 -3.04 -8.04 -1.52
N ALA A 92 -2.74 -7.06 -2.36
CA ALA A 92 -3.47 -5.81 -2.41
C ALA A 92 -3.48 -5.20 -3.82
N THR A 93 -4.58 -4.52 -4.17
CA THR A 93 -4.70 -3.67 -5.34
C THR A 93 -5.23 -2.29 -4.97
N SER A 94 -4.98 -1.30 -5.84
CA SER A 94 -5.39 0.08 -5.63
C SER A 94 -6.90 0.23 -5.49
N ARG A 95 -7.35 1.08 -4.56
CA ARG A 95 -8.74 1.58 -4.50
C ARG A 95 -8.96 2.83 -5.37
N GLU A 96 -7.90 3.38 -5.96
CA GLU A 96 -7.98 4.58 -6.80
C GLU A 96 -8.91 4.34 -8.01
N GLY A 97 -9.87 5.24 -8.21
CA GLY A 97 -10.88 5.15 -9.27
C GLY A 97 -12.30 4.87 -8.74
N GLU A 98 -12.45 4.06 -7.70
CA GLU A 98 -13.79 3.73 -7.15
C GLU A 98 -14.43 4.90 -6.39
N ASP A 99 -13.63 5.68 -5.67
CA ASP A 99 -14.12 6.82 -4.90
C ASP A 99 -14.57 7.99 -5.80
N VAL A 100 -13.96 8.12 -6.98
CA VAL A 100 -14.37 9.09 -8.00
C VAL A 100 -15.74 8.70 -8.57
N ASP A 101 -15.96 7.42 -8.85
CA ASP A 101 -17.21 6.91 -9.39
C ASP A 101 -18.36 6.97 -8.37
N LYS A 102 -18.10 6.66 -7.09
CA LYS A 102 -19.08 6.82 -6.00
C LYS A 102 -19.50 8.28 -5.82
N ASN A 103 -18.55 9.21 -5.82
CA ASN A 103 -18.84 10.64 -5.71
C ASN A 103 -19.59 11.18 -6.93
N LYS A 104 -19.26 10.71 -8.14
CA LYS A 104 -19.98 11.08 -9.36
C LYS A 104 -21.41 10.53 -9.35
N LEU A 105 -21.62 9.30 -8.89
CA LEU A 105 -22.94 8.69 -8.75
C LEU A 105 -23.81 9.42 -7.72
N ASN A 106 -23.23 9.84 -6.59
CA ASN A 106 -23.94 10.61 -5.56
C ASN A 106 -24.37 12.00 -6.06
N ARG A 107 -23.58 12.63 -6.94
CA ARG A 107 -23.93 13.93 -7.57
C ARG A 107 -25.03 13.83 -8.62
N ILE A 108 -25.31 12.64 -9.16
CA ILE A 108 -26.41 12.40 -10.12
C ILE A 108 -27.73 12.13 -9.38
N LYS A 109 -27.67 11.73 -8.11
CA LYS A 109 -28.83 11.38 -7.28
C LYS A 109 -29.34 12.52 -6.38
N ALA A 110 -28.73 13.70 -6.43
CA ALA A 110 -29.06 14.88 -5.63
C ALA A 110 -29.80 15.94 -6.47
#